data_AF-A0A7X8YVX0-F1
#
_entry.id   AF-A0A7X8YVX0-F1
#
_cell.length_a   1.000
_cell.length_b   1.000
_cell.length_c   1.000
_cell.angle_alpha   90.00
_cell.angle_beta   90.00
_cell.angle_gamma   90.00
#
_symmetry.space_group_name_H-M   'P 1'
#
loop_
_entity.id
_entity.type
_entity.pdbx_description
1 polymer ?
#
loop_
_entity_poly.entity_id
_entity_poly.type
_entity_poly.pdbx_seq_one_letter_code
_entity_poly.pdbx_strand_id
1 'polypeptide(L)'
;MGKVWVDLTHPFSAEIPRWPYFVKPVIDSMHTMAKGGVLTQRVDCVQHTGTHADAPRHVMEREFDGRRARYTHEMPVDAYTGDAVCLEINIHPWGLILPEHLEDACERANIKPSELKGMVVCLNTGMHRLFDDSKEYYHYAKGTGIEAGKWFVKQQVKCVAMDSQALDHPLHTAMGKNGPPMMNLRGATGKPITDEYIEKFGIEAYAEFDKE
;
A
#
# COMPACT_ATOMS: atom_id res chain seq x y z
N MET A 1 -16.97 -4.78 -29.35
CA MET A 1 -15.63 -5.09 -28.78
C MET A 1 -15.87 -5.77 -27.44
N GLY A 2 -15.24 -6.92 -27.17
CA GLY A 2 -15.42 -7.65 -25.91
C GLY A 2 -14.74 -6.96 -24.72
N LYS A 3 -15.06 -7.41 -23.50
CA LYS A 3 -14.36 -6.96 -22.28
C LYS A 3 -12.95 -7.55 -22.25
N VAL A 4 -11.97 -6.78 -21.77
CA VAL A 4 -10.60 -7.22 -21.49
C VAL A 4 -10.44 -7.36 -19.98
N TRP A 5 -9.84 -8.45 -19.53
CA TRP A 5 -9.50 -8.68 -18.13
C TRP A 5 -8.01 -8.45 -17.95
N VAL A 6 -7.65 -7.65 -16.95
CA VAL A 6 -6.26 -7.37 -16.59
C VAL A 6 -6.10 -7.79 -15.13
N ASP A 7 -5.14 -8.67 -14.86
CA ASP A 7 -4.79 -9.07 -13.51
C ASP A 7 -3.84 -8.02 -12.91
N LEU A 8 -4.21 -7.49 -11.75
CA LEU A 8 -3.42 -6.50 -11.00
C LEU A 8 -2.68 -7.13 -9.81
N THR A 9 -2.72 -8.46 -9.69
CA THR A 9 -2.22 -9.20 -8.54
C THR A 9 -0.76 -9.62 -8.75
N HIS A 10 0.06 -9.52 -7.71
CA HIS A 10 1.37 -10.17 -7.70
C HIS A 10 1.23 -11.68 -7.45
N PRO A 11 2.07 -12.53 -8.09
CA PRO A 11 2.06 -13.97 -7.82
C PRO A 11 2.28 -14.30 -6.34
N PHE A 12 1.44 -15.18 -5.79
CA PHE A 12 1.53 -15.58 -4.40
C PHE A 12 2.48 -16.76 -4.19
N SER A 13 3.39 -16.66 -3.22
CA SER A 13 4.32 -17.72 -2.84
C SER A 13 4.75 -17.63 -1.38
N ALA A 14 5.47 -18.64 -0.88
CA ALA A 14 6.05 -18.62 0.47
C ALA A 14 7.14 -17.54 0.64
N GLU A 15 7.75 -17.08 -0.45
CA GLU A 15 8.79 -16.05 -0.45
C GLU A 15 8.27 -14.70 -0.95
N ILE A 16 6.95 -14.51 -0.99
CA ILE A 16 6.36 -13.25 -1.42
C ILE A 16 6.85 -12.09 -0.53
N PRO A 17 7.18 -10.93 -1.15
CA PRO A 17 7.38 -9.68 -0.43
C PRO A 17 6.21 -9.40 0.52
N ARG A 18 6.55 -9.05 1.76
CA ARG A 18 5.61 -8.72 2.84
C ARG A 18 6.18 -7.61 3.70
N TRP A 19 5.39 -7.07 4.62
CA TRP A 19 5.89 -6.05 5.51
C TRP A 19 7.15 -6.53 6.29
N PRO A 20 8.22 -5.73 6.46
CA PRO A 20 9.53 -6.22 6.91
C PRO A 20 9.57 -6.96 8.26
N TYR A 21 8.57 -6.80 9.13
CA TYR A 21 8.50 -7.50 10.42
C TYR A 21 7.47 -8.65 10.46
N PHE A 22 6.78 -8.96 9.35
CA PHE A 22 5.85 -10.08 9.30
C PHE A 22 6.54 -11.41 9.03
N VAL A 23 5.95 -12.49 9.56
CA VAL A 23 6.34 -13.86 9.24
C VAL A 23 5.92 -14.22 7.83
N LYS A 24 6.71 -15.06 7.15
CA LYS A 24 6.41 -15.49 5.78
C LYS A 24 5.24 -16.48 5.73
N PRO A 25 4.51 -16.57 4.60
CA PRO A 25 3.53 -17.64 4.43
C PRO A 25 4.18 -19.02 4.51
N VAL A 26 3.49 -19.97 5.13
CA VAL A 26 3.85 -21.39 5.13
C VAL A 26 2.89 -22.11 4.19
N ILE A 27 3.45 -22.75 3.17
CA ILE A 27 2.68 -23.51 2.17
C ILE A 27 3.14 -24.98 2.22
N ASP A 28 2.31 -25.82 2.85
CA ASP A 28 2.59 -27.24 3.03
C ASP A 28 1.70 -28.09 2.12
N SER A 29 2.23 -29.18 1.58
CA SER A 29 1.42 -30.19 0.87
C SER A 29 0.84 -31.21 1.84
N MET A 30 -0.49 -31.37 1.83
CA MET A 30 -1.21 -32.37 2.61
C MET A 30 -1.39 -33.69 1.84
N HIS A 31 -1.56 -33.58 0.52
CA HIS A 31 -1.56 -34.72 -0.40
C HIS A 31 -0.65 -34.40 -1.58
N THR A 32 0.07 -35.41 -2.08
CA THR A 32 0.94 -35.28 -3.24
C THR A 32 0.38 -36.06 -4.42
N MET A 33 0.57 -35.51 -5.62
CA MET A 33 0.06 -36.11 -6.86
C MET A 33 0.54 -37.56 -7.05
N ALA A 34 1.82 -37.82 -6.84
CA ALA A 34 2.40 -39.15 -7.03
C ALA A 34 1.85 -40.22 -6.08
N LYS A 35 1.49 -39.85 -4.84
CA LYS A 35 0.96 -40.80 -3.85
C LYS A 35 -0.56 -40.92 -3.89
N GLY A 36 -1.26 -39.79 -4.07
CA GLY A 36 -2.72 -39.71 -3.88
C GLY A 36 -3.52 -39.39 -5.14
N GLY A 37 -2.87 -39.11 -6.28
CA GLY A 37 -3.55 -38.66 -7.50
C GLY A 37 -4.19 -37.26 -7.39
N VAL A 38 -3.92 -36.55 -6.30
CA VAL A 38 -4.46 -35.22 -5.99
C VAL A 38 -3.41 -34.39 -5.26
N LEU A 39 -3.36 -33.09 -5.55
CA LEU A 39 -2.58 -32.11 -4.80
C LEU A 39 -3.52 -31.32 -3.89
N THR A 40 -3.22 -31.29 -2.60
CA THR A 40 -3.89 -30.42 -1.63
C THR A 40 -2.84 -29.70 -0.82
N GLN A 41 -2.99 -28.39 -0.65
CA GLN A 41 -2.06 -27.57 0.11
C GLN A 41 -2.76 -26.87 1.27
N ARG A 42 -2.05 -26.69 2.38
CA ARG A 42 -2.42 -25.81 3.49
C ARG A 42 -1.58 -24.55 3.38
N VAL A 43 -2.24 -23.41 3.49
CA VAL A 43 -1.59 -22.09 3.55
C VAL A 43 -1.85 -21.50 4.94
N ASP A 44 -0.77 -21.19 5.66
CA ASP A 44 -0.79 -20.33 6.84
C ASP A 44 -0.16 -18.99 6.45
N CYS A 45 -0.91 -17.89 6.60
CA CYS A 45 -0.53 -16.59 6.09
C CYS A 45 -1.16 -15.47 6.93
N VAL A 46 -0.38 -14.40 7.17
CA VAL A 46 -0.93 -13.15 7.71
C VAL A 46 -1.70 -12.41 6.62
N GLN A 47 -2.83 -11.77 6.96
CA GLN A 47 -3.74 -11.16 5.97
C GLN A 47 -3.08 -10.03 5.15
N HIS A 48 -2.13 -9.29 5.74
CA HIS A 48 -1.38 -8.19 5.12
C HIS A 48 -0.15 -8.70 4.36
N THR A 49 -0.37 -9.56 3.36
CA THR A 49 0.68 -10.20 2.54
C THR A 49 0.36 -10.07 1.05
N GLY A 50 1.33 -9.63 0.25
CA GLY A 50 1.15 -9.48 -1.19
C GLY A 50 0.11 -8.44 -1.56
N THR A 51 -0.59 -8.64 -2.67
CA THR A 51 -1.77 -7.85 -3.03
C THR A 51 -2.92 -8.18 -2.08
N HIS A 52 -3.29 -7.24 -1.21
CA HIS A 52 -4.29 -7.42 -0.17
C HIS A 52 -5.17 -6.17 -0.02
N ALA A 53 -6.15 -6.23 0.89
CA ALA A 53 -7.04 -5.11 1.20
C ALA A 53 -7.14 -4.92 2.72
N ASP A 54 -7.10 -3.67 3.15
CA ASP A 54 -7.23 -3.29 4.55
C ASP A 54 -8.66 -2.83 4.86
N ALA A 55 -9.23 -3.39 5.93
CA ALA A 55 -10.49 -2.92 6.50
C ALA A 55 -10.19 -1.87 7.60
N PRO A 56 -11.13 -0.97 7.94
CA PRO A 56 -10.90 0.09 8.94
C PRO A 56 -10.32 -0.42 10.26
N ARG A 57 -10.74 -1.61 10.69
CA ARG A 57 -10.26 -2.26 11.92
C ARG A 57 -8.76 -2.55 11.94
N HIS A 58 -8.09 -2.53 10.79
CA HIS A 58 -6.64 -2.69 10.71
C HIS A 58 -5.88 -1.58 11.46
N VAL A 59 -6.33 -0.33 11.32
CA VAL A 59 -5.63 0.86 11.86
C VAL A 59 -6.47 1.70 12.81
N MET A 60 -7.78 1.40 12.93
CA MET A 60 -8.70 2.15 13.79
C MET A 60 -9.39 1.23 14.79
N GLU A 61 -9.50 1.67 16.04
CA GLU A 61 -10.37 1.00 17.01
C GLU A 61 -11.85 1.33 16.77
N ARG A 62 -12.12 2.60 16.43
CA ARG A 62 -13.43 3.19 16.17
C ARG A 62 -13.40 4.01 14.88
N GLU A 63 -14.51 4.02 14.15
CA GLU A 63 -14.69 4.92 13.01
C GLU A 63 -14.95 6.35 13.47
N PHE A 64 -14.98 7.30 12.52
CA PHE A 64 -15.19 8.72 12.81
C PHE A 64 -16.55 9.04 13.44
N ASP A 65 -17.53 8.14 13.32
CA ASP A 65 -18.84 8.25 13.97
C ASP A 65 -18.88 7.62 15.39
N GLY A 66 -17.72 7.16 15.90
CA GLY A 66 -17.57 6.55 17.22
C GLY A 66 -17.94 5.08 17.31
N ARG A 67 -18.49 4.46 16.24
CA ARG A 67 -18.77 3.02 16.21
C ARG A 67 -17.48 2.22 16.18
N ARG A 68 -17.52 0.95 16.60
CA ARG A 68 -16.39 0.03 16.44
C ARG A 68 -16.02 -0.07 14.96
N ALA A 69 -14.73 0.05 14.65
CA ALA A 69 -14.23 -0.12 13.29
C ALA A 69 -14.54 -1.52 12.72
N ARG A 70 -14.98 -1.55 11.47
CA ARG A 70 -15.41 -2.76 10.75
C ARG A 70 -14.25 -3.68 10.37
N TYR A 71 -14.44 -4.99 10.56
CA TYR A 71 -13.61 -6.04 9.98
C TYR A 71 -13.96 -6.25 8.50
N THR A 72 -13.09 -6.96 7.76
CA THR A 72 -13.29 -7.27 6.34
C THR A 72 -14.65 -7.90 6.03
N HIS A 73 -15.13 -8.83 6.86
CA HIS A 73 -16.43 -9.48 6.66
C HIS A 73 -17.64 -8.57 6.96
N GLU A 74 -17.42 -7.40 7.55
CA GLU A 74 -18.45 -6.40 7.86
C GLU A 74 -18.50 -5.26 6.83
N MET A 75 -17.53 -5.25 5.89
CA MET A 75 -17.52 -4.29 4.80
C MET A 75 -18.60 -4.64 3.77
N PRO A 76 -19.20 -3.64 3.08
CA PRO A 76 -20.05 -3.90 1.93
C PRO A 76 -19.35 -4.80 0.90
N VAL A 77 -20.09 -5.69 0.25
CA VAL A 77 -19.55 -6.65 -0.74
C VAL A 77 -18.80 -5.95 -1.87
N ASP A 78 -19.17 -4.72 -2.18
CA ASP A 78 -18.62 -3.91 -3.25
C ASP A 78 -17.59 -2.89 -2.75
N ALA A 79 -17.19 -2.90 -1.48
CA ALA A 79 -16.33 -1.89 -0.86
C ALA A 79 -15.02 -1.62 -1.65
N TYR A 80 -14.47 -2.65 -2.29
CA TYR A 80 -13.23 -2.59 -3.06
C TYR A 80 -13.46 -2.76 -4.58
N THR A 81 -14.69 -2.58 -5.05
CA THR A 81 -15.06 -2.76 -6.46
C THR A 81 -15.91 -1.59 -6.97
N GLY A 82 -15.88 -1.34 -8.27
CA GLY A 82 -16.64 -0.29 -8.92
C GLY A 82 -15.88 0.29 -10.09
N ASP A 83 -16.32 1.45 -10.55
CA ASP A 83 -15.54 2.24 -11.52
C ASP A 83 -14.21 2.63 -10.88
N ALA A 84 -13.14 2.54 -11.66
CA ALA A 84 -11.79 2.77 -11.18
C ALA A 84 -11.01 3.63 -12.16
N VAL A 85 -10.09 4.43 -11.63
CA VAL A 85 -9.09 5.15 -12.41
C VAL A 85 -7.70 4.77 -11.94
N CYS A 86 -6.78 4.58 -12.87
CA CYS A 86 -5.36 4.40 -12.57
C CYS A 86 -4.63 5.71 -12.85
N LEU A 87 -4.20 6.38 -11.79
CA LEU A 87 -3.47 7.64 -11.85
C LEU A 87 -1.98 7.36 -11.80
N GLU A 88 -1.27 7.74 -12.86
CA GLU A 88 0.21 7.68 -12.88
C GLU A 88 0.79 8.77 -12.00
N ILE A 89 1.63 8.39 -11.03
CA ILE A 89 2.26 9.31 -10.08
C ILE A 89 3.75 9.48 -10.40
N ASN A 90 4.07 10.62 -11.00
CA ASN A 90 5.41 10.97 -11.48
C ASN A 90 6.17 11.81 -10.44
N ILE A 91 6.73 11.13 -9.45
CA ILE A 91 7.62 11.74 -8.45
C ILE A 91 8.92 10.95 -8.28
N HIS A 92 9.91 11.58 -7.66
CA HIS A 92 11.22 10.98 -7.39
C HIS A 92 11.12 9.87 -6.30
N PRO A 93 12.08 8.94 -6.21
CA PRO A 93 12.15 7.99 -5.09
C PRO A 93 12.17 8.72 -3.74
N TRP A 94 11.46 8.21 -2.73
CA TRP A 94 11.11 8.93 -1.50
C TRP A 94 10.28 10.20 -1.68
N GLY A 95 9.61 10.37 -2.81
CA GLY A 95 8.67 11.46 -2.98
C GLY A 95 7.46 11.27 -2.06
N LEU A 96 7.12 12.30 -1.29
CA LEU A 96 5.84 12.42 -0.62
C LEU A 96 4.77 12.82 -1.64
N ILE A 97 3.75 11.99 -1.80
CA ILE A 97 2.62 12.29 -2.67
C ILE A 97 1.76 13.36 -1.99
N LEU A 98 1.53 14.45 -2.71
CA LEU A 98 0.85 15.66 -2.25
C LEU A 98 -0.33 15.96 -3.19
N PRO A 99 -1.30 16.80 -2.80
CA PRO A 99 -2.45 17.15 -3.62
C PRO A 99 -2.08 17.56 -5.05
N GLU A 100 -1.05 18.37 -5.24
CA GLU A 100 -0.60 18.83 -6.57
C GLU A 100 -0.18 17.67 -7.48
N HIS A 101 0.41 16.61 -6.94
CA HIS A 101 0.79 15.42 -7.70
C HIS A 101 -0.45 14.61 -8.12
N LEU A 102 -1.50 14.62 -7.31
CA LEU A 102 -2.77 13.96 -7.62
C LEU A 102 -3.58 14.74 -8.65
N GLU A 103 -3.62 16.08 -8.53
CA GLU A 103 -4.25 16.99 -9.50
C GLU A 103 -3.59 16.87 -10.88
N ASP A 104 -2.26 16.92 -10.92
CA ASP A 104 -1.44 16.72 -12.13
C ASP A 104 -1.67 15.33 -12.76
N ALA A 105 -1.81 14.27 -11.95
CA ALA A 105 -2.17 12.94 -12.44
C ALA A 105 -3.60 12.87 -13.00
N CYS A 106 -4.56 13.57 -12.39
CA CYS A 106 -5.93 13.69 -12.90
C CYS A 106 -5.95 14.41 -14.25
N GLU A 107 -5.19 15.51 -14.38
CA GLU A 107 -5.06 16.25 -15.64
C GLU A 107 -4.52 15.37 -16.76
N ARG A 108 -3.43 14.62 -16.53
CA ARG A 108 -2.88 13.67 -17.51
C ARG A 108 -3.85 12.55 -17.87
N ALA A 109 -4.64 12.08 -16.91
CA ALA A 109 -5.66 11.07 -17.12
C ALA A 109 -6.94 11.64 -17.76
N ASN A 110 -7.00 12.95 -18.01
CA ASN A 110 -8.16 13.67 -18.54
C ASN A 110 -9.44 13.37 -17.73
N ILE A 111 -9.32 13.41 -16.40
CA ILE A 111 -10.43 13.25 -15.45
C ILE A 111 -10.42 14.42 -14.47
N LYS A 112 -11.59 14.98 -14.17
CA LYS A 112 -11.70 16.01 -13.14
C LYS A 112 -11.74 15.34 -11.76
N PRO A 113 -11.08 15.89 -10.72
CA PRO A 113 -11.13 15.32 -9.38
C PRO A 113 -12.54 15.06 -8.84
N SER A 114 -13.52 15.90 -9.20
CA SER A 114 -14.93 15.73 -8.82
C SER A 114 -15.59 14.46 -9.38
N GLU A 115 -15.05 13.90 -10.48
CA GLU A 115 -15.54 12.67 -11.10
C GLU A 115 -15.07 11.42 -10.33
N LEU A 116 -14.09 11.56 -9.43
CA LEU A 116 -13.56 10.44 -8.62
C LEU A 116 -14.52 9.99 -7.51
N LYS A 117 -15.60 10.72 -7.29
CA LYS A 117 -16.58 10.41 -6.25
C LYS A 117 -17.12 8.99 -6.40
N GLY A 118 -16.89 8.17 -5.39
CA GLY A 118 -17.33 6.77 -5.38
C GLY A 118 -16.49 5.81 -6.24
N MET A 119 -15.41 6.30 -6.88
CA MET A 119 -14.49 5.46 -7.64
C MET A 119 -13.40 4.85 -6.78
N VAL A 120 -12.82 3.74 -7.25
CA VAL A 120 -11.54 3.23 -6.77
C VAL A 120 -10.41 4.00 -7.46
N VAL A 121 -9.53 4.64 -6.69
CA VAL A 121 -8.37 5.36 -7.22
C VAL A 121 -7.13 4.49 -7.04
N CYS A 122 -6.57 4.00 -8.13
CA CYS A 122 -5.34 3.24 -8.16
C CYS A 122 -4.16 4.16 -8.43
N LEU A 123 -3.25 4.31 -7.47
CA LEU A 123 -2.03 5.07 -7.62
C LEU A 123 -0.95 4.17 -8.24
N ASN A 124 -0.57 4.47 -9.47
CA ASN A 124 0.52 3.80 -10.16
C ASN A 124 1.79 4.64 -9.99
N THR A 125 2.57 4.31 -8.97
CA THR A 125 3.83 4.99 -8.66
C THR A 125 5.03 4.35 -9.36
N GLY A 126 4.82 3.20 -9.99
CA GLY A 126 5.81 2.38 -10.64
C GLY A 126 6.50 1.37 -9.73
N MET A 127 6.15 1.34 -8.45
CA MET A 127 6.75 0.47 -7.44
C MET A 127 6.42 -1.01 -7.67
N HIS A 128 5.30 -1.35 -8.32
CA HIS A 128 4.99 -2.73 -8.74
C HIS A 128 6.08 -3.35 -9.63
N ARG A 129 6.86 -2.54 -10.36
CA ARG A 129 7.96 -3.01 -11.22
C ARG A 129 9.20 -3.40 -10.43
N LEU A 130 9.28 -2.96 -9.18
CA LEU A 130 10.37 -3.24 -8.25
C LEU A 130 9.96 -4.29 -7.21
N PHE A 131 8.77 -4.90 -7.33
CA PHE A 131 8.21 -5.84 -6.37
C PHE A 131 9.16 -7.03 -6.12
N ASP A 132 9.88 -6.96 -5.01
CA ASP A 132 10.84 -7.97 -4.56
C ASP A 132 11.22 -7.70 -3.08
N ASP A 133 11.92 -8.64 -2.44
CA ASP A 133 12.50 -8.44 -1.12
C ASP A 133 13.73 -7.52 -1.16
N SER A 134 13.52 -6.24 -1.50
CA SER A 134 14.59 -5.31 -1.84
C SER A 134 14.47 -3.94 -1.17
N LYS A 135 15.61 -3.29 -0.91
CA LYS A 135 15.62 -1.90 -0.41
C LYS A 135 14.96 -0.93 -1.39
N GLU A 136 15.08 -1.18 -2.68
CA GLU A 136 14.42 -0.39 -3.73
C GLU A 136 12.91 -0.40 -3.58
N TYR A 137 12.32 -1.57 -3.36
CA TYR A 137 10.88 -1.71 -3.17
C TYR A 137 10.38 -1.13 -1.83
N TYR A 138 11.09 -1.42 -0.74
CA TYR A 138 10.65 -1.03 0.60
C TYR A 138 11.12 0.35 1.02
N HIS A 139 12.44 0.51 1.07
CA HIS A 139 13.06 1.62 1.77
C HIS A 139 12.85 2.91 1.00
N TYR A 140 12.95 2.87 -0.32
CA TYR A 140 12.93 4.01 -1.23
C TYR A 140 11.58 4.25 -1.91
N ALA A 141 10.53 3.58 -1.42
CA ALA A 141 9.19 3.71 -1.94
C ALA A 141 8.68 5.15 -1.92
N LYS A 142 7.79 5.42 -2.87
CA LYS A 142 6.95 6.61 -2.90
C LYS A 142 5.70 6.32 -2.06
N GLY A 143 5.16 7.32 -1.40
CA GLY A 143 3.94 7.11 -0.60
C GLY A 143 3.26 8.41 -0.19
N THR A 144 2.10 8.26 0.42
CA THR A 144 1.22 9.36 0.81
C THR A 144 1.53 9.88 2.21
N GLY A 145 0.97 11.05 2.52
CA GLY A 145 0.85 11.57 3.88
C GLY A 145 -0.54 12.16 4.12
N ILE A 146 -0.67 12.91 5.21
CA ILE A 146 -1.95 13.48 5.66
C ILE A 146 -2.66 14.33 4.60
N GLU A 147 -1.93 15.15 3.84
CA GLU A 147 -2.52 16.04 2.84
C GLU A 147 -3.12 15.27 1.64
N ALA A 148 -2.49 14.17 1.22
CA ALA A 148 -3.09 13.26 0.24
C ALA A 148 -4.35 12.58 0.81
N GLY A 149 -4.31 12.13 2.08
CA GLY A 149 -5.47 11.60 2.79
C GLY A 149 -6.67 12.57 2.82
N LYS A 150 -6.42 13.83 3.21
CA LYS A 150 -7.43 14.90 3.20
C LYS A 150 -7.97 15.14 1.79
N TRP A 151 -7.12 15.09 0.77
CA TRP A 151 -7.54 15.22 -0.63
C TRP A 151 -8.48 14.09 -1.04
N PHE A 152 -8.14 12.82 -0.75
CA PHE A 152 -8.99 11.67 -1.06
C PHE A 152 -10.37 11.76 -0.40
N VAL A 153 -10.41 12.17 0.88
CA VAL A 153 -11.66 12.40 1.61
C VAL A 153 -12.48 13.51 0.95
N LYS A 154 -11.85 14.63 0.57
CA LYS A 154 -12.51 15.75 -0.11
C LYS A 154 -13.14 15.32 -1.44
N GLN A 155 -12.45 14.50 -2.23
CA GLN A 155 -12.99 14.00 -3.51
C GLN A 155 -14.00 12.84 -3.33
N GLN A 156 -14.22 12.38 -2.09
CA GLN A 156 -15.13 11.27 -1.78
C GLN A 156 -14.79 9.98 -2.55
N VAL A 157 -13.49 9.68 -2.68
CA VAL A 157 -13.04 8.41 -3.28
C VAL A 157 -13.54 7.24 -2.45
N LYS A 158 -13.92 6.13 -3.09
CA LYS A 158 -14.43 4.95 -2.39
C LYS A 158 -13.32 4.17 -1.69
N CYS A 159 -12.22 3.99 -2.41
CA CYS A 159 -11.07 3.20 -2.00
C CYS A 159 -9.83 3.73 -2.73
N VAL A 160 -8.68 3.69 -2.06
CA VAL A 160 -7.38 3.98 -2.67
C VAL A 160 -6.58 2.68 -2.72
N ALA A 161 -6.09 2.33 -3.90
CA ALA A 161 -5.15 1.23 -4.10
C ALA A 161 -3.77 1.81 -4.46
N MET A 162 -2.71 1.15 -4.02
CA MET A 162 -1.33 1.58 -4.22
C MET A 162 -0.48 0.39 -4.63
N ASP A 163 0.50 0.62 -5.50
CA ASP A 163 1.42 -0.38 -6.03
C ASP A 163 2.71 -0.54 -5.20
N SER A 164 2.71 -0.01 -3.98
CA SER A 164 3.78 -0.04 -2.99
C SER A 164 3.39 -0.91 -1.80
N GLN A 165 4.37 -1.23 -0.97
CA GLN A 165 4.23 -2.01 0.27
C GLN A 165 3.31 -1.40 1.35
N ALA A 166 3.09 -0.08 1.33
CA ALA A 166 2.07 0.64 2.09
C ALA A 166 1.55 1.81 1.26
N LEU A 167 0.41 2.37 1.67
CA LEU A 167 -0.06 3.66 1.19
C LEU A 167 0.89 4.78 1.62
N ASP A 168 1.28 4.79 2.90
CA ASP A 168 2.11 5.83 3.51
C ASP A 168 3.56 5.84 3.00
N HIS A 169 4.13 7.04 2.99
CA HIS A 169 5.56 7.24 2.75
C HIS A 169 6.38 6.37 3.73
N PRO A 170 7.44 5.66 3.29
CA PRO A 170 8.16 4.69 4.13
C PRO A 170 8.69 5.28 5.44
N LEU A 171 9.12 6.55 5.43
CA LEU A 171 9.60 7.23 6.63
C LEU A 171 8.48 7.57 7.62
N HIS A 172 7.21 7.58 7.17
CA HIS A 172 6.02 7.74 8.01
C HIS A 172 5.53 6.42 8.60
N THR A 173 6.28 5.34 8.46
CA THR A 173 5.91 4.03 8.99
C THR A 173 6.96 3.54 9.99
N ALA A 174 6.75 2.34 10.52
CA ALA A 174 7.71 1.66 11.37
C ALA A 174 9.04 1.36 10.68
N MET A 175 9.14 1.47 9.34
CA MET A 175 10.44 1.39 8.65
C MET A 175 11.33 2.58 8.96
N GLY A 176 10.75 3.77 9.13
CA GLY A 176 11.42 4.95 9.66
C GLY A 176 11.43 4.93 11.19
N LYS A 177 11.15 6.09 11.79
CA LYS A 177 11.10 6.26 13.26
C LYS A 177 9.67 6.33 13.81
N ASN A 178 8.65 5.95 13.02
CA ASN A 178 7.25 6.19 13.36
C ASN A 178 6.52 4.92 13.81
N GLY A 179 6.01 4.94 15.04
CA GLY A 179 5.23 3.86 15.64
C GLY A 179 6.04 2.60 15.98
N PRO A 180 5.64 1.80 16.97
CA PRO A 180 6.33 0.56 17.29
C PRO A 180 6.30 -0.41 16.10
N PRO A 181 7.39 -1.13 15.78
CA PRO A 181 8.65 -1.23 16.54
C PRO A 181 9.73 -0.15 16.26
N MET A 182 9.46 0.89 15.46
CA MET A 182 10.43 1.96 15.11
C MET A 182 11.77 1.40 14.60
N MET A 183 11.74 0.63 13.52
CA MET A 183 12.88 -0.16 13.04
C MET A 183 14.05 0.70 12.58
N ASN A 184 13.78 1.87 12.00
CA ASN A 184 14.75 2.77 11.38
C ASN A 184 15.77 2.02 10.52
N LEU A 185 15.26 1.35 9.47
CA LEU A 185 16.00 0.38 8.69
C LEU A 185 17.28 0.96 8.06
N ARG A 186 18.25 0.09 7.75
CA ARG A 186 19.51 0.50 7.10
C ARG A 186 19.34 0.59 5.59
N GLY A 187 19.60 1.78 5.04
CA GLY A 187 19.61 2.01 3.60
C GLY A 187 20.86 1.46 2.89
N ALA A 188 21.09 1.94 1.68
CA ALA A 188 22.10 1.50 0.71
C ALA A 188 23.50 2.00 1.08
N THR A 189 23.60 3.13 1.76
CA THR A 189 24.85 3.65 2.34
C THR A 189 25.23 2.92 3.63
N GLY A 190 24.33 2.08 4.16
CA GLY A 190 24.47 1.43 5.46
C GLY A 190 24.03 2.30 6.64
N LYS A 191 23.76 3.59 6.42
CA LYS A 191 23.14 4.49 7.41
C LYS A 191 21.64 4.21 7.55
N PRO A 192 21.00 4.61 8.64
CA PRO A 192 19.55 4.57 8.75
C PRO A 192 18.86 5.37 7.63
N ILE A 193 17.71 4.91 7.15
CA ILE A 193 16.99 5.54 6.04
C ILE A 193 16.57 6.99 6.34
N THR A 194 16.36 7.34 7.61
CA THR A 194 16.13 8.75 7.99
C THR A 194 17.33 9.64 7.74
N ASP A 195 18.53 9.11 7.97
CA ASP A 195 19.76 9.88 7.87
C ASP A 195 20.17 10.02 6.40
N GLU A 196 19.99 8.96 5.61
CA GLU A 196 20.14 9.04 4.14
C GLU A 196 19.18 10.06 3.50
N TYR A 197 17.94 10.12 3.99
CA TYR A 197 16.95 11.08 3.52
C TYR A 197 17.38 12.52 3.83
N ILE A 198 17.80 12.78 5.08
CA ILE A 198 18.31 14.11 5.50
C ILE A 198 19.53 14.51 4.67
N GLU A 199 20.48 13.61 4.47
CA GLU A 199 21.69 13.89 3.68
C GLU A 199 21.36 14.20 2.22
N LYS A 200 20.34 13.54 1.65
CA LYS A 200 19.96 13.71 0.25
C LYS A 200 19.13 14.97 0.00
N PHE A 201 18.17 15.28 0.87
CA PHE A 201 17.20 16.34 0.63
C PHE A 201 17.40 17.58 1.52
N GLY A 202 18.24 17.50 2.54
CA GLY A 202 18.50 18.61 3.47
C GLY A 202 17.31 18.97 4.36
N ILE A 203 16.31 18.08 4.46
CA ILE A 203 15.09 18.26 5.27
C ILE A 203 14.89 17.05 6.19
N GLU A 204 14.25 17.28 7.33
CA GLU A 204 13.96 16.20 8.28
C GLU A 204 12.97 15.18 7.70
N ALA A 205 13.21 13.91 8.02
CA ALA A 205 12.30 12.81 7.73
C ALA A 205 11.13 12.84 8.73
N TYR A 206 10.17 13.75 8.55
CA TYR A 206 9.08 13.90 9.51
C TYR A 206 7.76 13.30 9.02
N ALA A 207 7.04 12.65 9.92
CA ALA A 207 5.64 12.30 9.76
C ALA A 207 4.85 12.98 10.87
N GLU A 208 4.06 14.00 10.55
CA GLU A 208 3.03 14.51 11.46
C GLU A 208 1.94 13.44 11.53
N PHE A 209 2.11 12.47 12.45
CA PHE A 209 0.94 11.86 13.06
C PHE A 209 0.46 12.85 14.11
N ASP A 210 -0.35 13.83 13.70
CA ASP A 210 -1.15 14.60 14.64
C ASP A 210 -2.01 13.60 15.43
N LYS A 211 -1.53 13.28 16.63
CA LYS A 211 -2.29 12.53 17.64
C LYS A 211 -3.09 13.48 18.53
N GLU A 212 -3.15 14.77 18.19
CA GLU A 212 -4.00 15.75 18.85
C GLU A 212 -5.42 15.75 18.28
#